data_AF-A0A7Y9J7K5-F1
#
_entry.id   AF-A0A7Y9J7K5-F1
#
_cell.length_a   1.000
_cell.length_b   1.000
_cell.length_c   1.000
_cell.angle_alpha   90.00
_cell.angle_beta   90.00
_cell.angle_gamma   90.00
#
_symmetry.space_group_name_H-M   'P 1'
#
loop_
_entity.id
_entity.type
_entity.pdbx_description
1 polymer ?
#
loop_
_entity_poly.entity_id
_entity_poly.type
_entity_poly.pdbx_seq_one_letter_code
_entity_poly.pdbx_strand_id
1 'polypeptide(L)'
;MPAWIWFVVALVAAAGGALLLWYDRARPERRGNDRREWAASKGWEFTDALSSPPHAWRYGTLRGDGPRQAYDVATGAVPGPGGRRLGCIFDQEQDGRTVATIAAVRGTVAVPVALELRLPESPRPDDDELDNLGQVGRRYAFVSNALEGRRLLTRQVTDAADRVGADVPLVWAEDTWVLASIEPDADPDRIEGLIESLVEVSAAIKDAVEGGPGDPGVAEPHGDDAPTSVVGKREPEREVPPVGSPADESRTETVEREDDAPTTVVDRGRDRPRGRDEAPATTGRPSGSRPARDADEDDYDDEFEAFASGDDDASPYTRGGTDAGGRPTHRDRPADIPYDLESDDPDPDEPRAGAPRSSQGSTWRSGKFRGR
;
A
#
# COMPACT_ATOMS: atom_id res chain seq x y z
N MET A 1 -52.11 -17.97 32.49
CA MET A 1 -51.50 -16.65 32.21
C MET A 1 -52.46 -15.85 31.35
N PRO A 2 -52.71 -14.57 31.65
CA PRO A 2 -53.65 -13.76 30.87
C PRO A 2 -53.14 -13.47 29.45
N ALA A 3 -54.06 -13.43 28.47
CA ALA A 3 -53.75 -13.34 27.04
C ALA A 3 -52.93 -12.10 26.65
N TRP A 4 -53.05 -11.00 27.40
CA TRP A 4 -52.29 -9.77 27.16
C TRP A 4 -50.77 -9.96 27.26
N ILE A 5 -50.29 -10.94 28.04
CA ILE A 5 -48.85 -11.24 28.17
C ILE A 5 -48.28 -11.70 26.83
N TRP A 6 -49.01 -12.55 26.09
CA TRP A 6 -48.56 -13.04 24.79
C TRP A 6 -48.46 -11.93 23.75
N PHE A 7 -49.37 -10.94 23.80
CA PHE A 7 -49.29 -9.76 22.93
C PHE A 7 -48.07 -8.89 23.23
N VAL A 8 -47.72 -8.72 24.51
CA VAL A 8 -46.51 -7.98 24.90
C VAL A 8 -45.25 -8.71 24.42
N VAL A 9 -45.19 -10.04 24.58
CA VAL A 9 -44.06 -10.85 24.07
C VAL A 9 -43.95 -10.75 22.55
N ALA A 10 -45.07 -10.86 21.82
CA ALA A 10 -45.08 -10.73 20.37
C ALA A 10 -44.63 -9.33 19.91
N LEU A 11 -45.05 -8.27 20.61
CA LEU A 11 -44.63 -6.90 20.31
C LEU A 11 -43.12 -6.71 20.51
N VAL A 12 -42.57 -7.23 21.62
CA VAL A 12 -41.13 -7.15 21.91
C VAL A 12 -40.33 -7.95 20.88
N ALA A 13 -40.78 -9.15 20.52
CA ALA A 13 -40.16 -9.97 19.49
C ALA A 13 -40.19 -9.28 18.11
N ALA A 14 -41.32 -8.69 17.73
CA ALA A 14 -41.47 -7.96 16.47
C ALA A 14 -40.57 -6.71 16.44
N ALA A 15 -40.51 -5.95 17.54
CA ALA A 15 -39.64 -4.79 17.64
C ALA A 15 -38.15 -5.19 17.59
N GLY A 16 -37.76 -6.27 18.28
CA GLY A 16 -36.40 -6.82 18.23
C GLY A 16 -36.03 -7.29 16.82
N GLY A 17 -36.93 -8.01 16.14
CA GLY A 17 -36.74 -8.44 14.75
C GLY A 17 -36.63 -7.27 13.78
N ALA A 18 -37.48 -6.24 13.92
CA ALA A 18 -37.40 -5.04 13.11
C ALA A 18 -36.11 -4.26 13.35
N LEU A 19 -35.64 -4.17 14.59
CA LEU A 19 -34.36 -3.54 14.94
C LEU A 19 -33.18 -4.29 14.32
N LEU A 20 -33.19 -5.62 14.38
CA LEU A 20 -32.14 -6.46 13.83
C LEU A 20 -32.11 -6.38 12.29
N LEU A 21 -33.28 -6.37 11.66
CA LEU A 21 -33.41 -6.22 10.20
C LEU A 21 -33.05 -4.80 9.74
N TRP A 22 -33.32 -3.77 10.56
CA TRP A 22 -32.85 -2.41 10.29
C TRP A 22 -31.32 -2.31 10.40
N TYR A 23 -30.71 -2.98 11.38
CA TYR A 23 -29.26 -3.02 11.53
C TYR A 23 -28.59 -3.79 10.39
N ASP A 24 -29.20 -4.90 9.96
CA ASP A 24 -28.73 -5.70 8.83
C ASP A 24 -28.86 -4.92 7.51
N ARG A 25 -29.97 -4.21 7.31
CA ARG A 25 -30.19 -3.33 6.15
C ARG A 25 -29.39 -2.04 6.17
N ALA A 26 -28.83 -1.67 7.33
CA ALA A 26 -27.88 -0.58 7.47
C ALA A 26 -26.45 -1.01 7.12
N ARG A 27 -26.20 -2.31 6.89
CA ARG A 27 -24.96 -2.75 6.24
C ARG A 27 -24.97 -2.22 4.80
N PRO A 28 -23.91 -1.54 4.36
CA PRO A 28 -23.91 -0.78 3.13
C PRO A 28 -23.88 -1.68 1.88
N GLU A 29 -25.03 -2.22 1.46
CA GLU A 29 -25.26 -2.77 0.10
C GLU A 29 -25.07 -1.71 -1.01
N ARG A 30 -24.79 -0.44 -0.66
CA ARG A 30 -24.74 0.69 -1.60
C ARG A 30 -23.39 0.88 -2.28
N ARG A 31 -22.25 0.40 -1.74
CA ARG A 31 -20.93 0.56 -2.39
C ARG A 31 -20.66 -0.41 -3.51
N GLY A 32 -21.07 -1.67 -3.37
CA GLY A 32 -20.84 -2.69 -4.40
C GLY A 32 -21.46 -2.33 -5.74
N ASN A 33 -22.56 -1.57 -5.77
CA ASN A 33 -23.15 -1.13 -7.03
C ASN A 33 -22.29 -0.07 -7.74
N ASP A 34 -21.81 0.93 -7.02
CA ASP A 34 -20.97 1.99 -7.60
C ASP A 34 -19.62 1.42 -8.07
N ARG A 35 -19.00 0.53 -7.28
CA ARG A 35 -17.77 -0.17 -7.68
C ARG A 35 -17.98 -1.08 -8.89
N ARG A 36 -19.09 -1.82 -8.94
CA ARG A 36 -19.43 -2.71 -10.06
C ARG A 36 -19.67 -1.91 -11.34
N GLU A 37 -20.38 -0.79 -11.27
CA GLU A 37 -20.59 0.11 -12.40
C GLU A 37 -19.27 0.74 -12.87
N TRP A 38 -18.43 1.19 -11.93
CA TRP A 38 -17.10 1.70 -12.24
C TRP A 38 -16.23 0.63 -12.92
N ALA A 39 -16.17 -0.58 -12.39
CA ALA A 39 -15.41 -1.69 -12.95
C ALA A 39 -15.90 -2.02 -14.37
N ALA A 40 -17.21 -2.13 -14.57
CA ALA A 40 -17.81 -2.35 -15.88
C ALA A 40 -17.45 -1.23 -16.88
N SER A 41 -17.41 0.03 -16.44
CA SER A 41 -17.02 1.17 -17.29
C SER A 41 -15.55 1.10 -17.76
N LYS A 42 -14.69 0.47 -16.97
CA LYS A 42 -13.26 0.25 -17.28
C LYS A 42 -12.99 -1.07 -18.00
N GLY A 43 -14.01 -1.93 -18.15
CA GLY A 43 -13.85 -3.31 -18.63
C GLY A 43 -13.08 -4.19 -17.64
N TRP A 44 -13.20 -3.90 -16.35
CA TRP A 44 -12.62 -4.68 -15.27
C TRP A 44 -13.64 -5.71 -14.77
N GLU A 45 -13.14 -6.83 -14.26
CA GLU A 45 -13.94 -7.86 -13.62
C GLU A 45 -14.30 -7.42 -12.20
N PHE A 46 -15.52 -7.74 -11.77
CA PHE A 46 -16.01 -7.42 -10.44
C PHE A 46 -16.51 -8.68 -9.73
N THR A 47 -16.10 -8.87 -8.48
CA THR A 47 -16.52 -9.96 -7.61
C THR A 47 -16.93 -9.40 -6.24
N ASP A 48 -18.07 -9.84 -5.70
CA ASP A 48 -18.62 -9.31 -4.45
C ASP A 48 -17.73 -9.56 -3.23
N ALA A 49 -17.09 -10.72 -3.16
CA ALA A 49 -16.22 -11.09 -2.05
C ALA A 49 -15.15 -12.09 -2.46
N LEU A 50 -13.95 -11.90 -1.91
CA LEU A 50 -12.87 -12.88 -1.93
C LEU A 50 -12.68 -13.42 -0.52
N SER A 51 -12.95 -14.71 -0.34
CA SER A 51 -12.84 -15.41 0.95
C SER A 51 -11.43 -15.44 1.51
N SER A 52 -10.42 -15.21 0.66
CA SER A 52 -9.07 -14.85 1.05
C SER A 52 -8.58 -13.76 0.09
N PRO A 53 -8.05 -12.63 0.59
CA PRO A 53 -7.12 -11.84 -0.21
C PRO A 53 -6.07 -12.80 -0.82
N PRO A 54 -5.52 -12.50 -2.01
CA PRO A 54 -4.49 -13.35 -2.60
C PRO A 54 -3.48 -13.74 -1.52
N HIS A 55 -3.27 -15.05 -1.31
CA HIS A 55 -2.34 -15.57 -0.29
C HIS A 55 -0.91 -15.00 -0.40
N ALA A 56 -0.64 -14.25 -1.48
CA ALA A 56 0.58 -13.51 -1.75
C ALA A 56 0.84 -12.32 -0.80
N TRP A 57 -0.15 -11.77 -0.08
CA TRP A 57 0.06 -10.56 0.72
C TRP A 57 0.09 -10.81 2.21
N ARG A 58 1.21 -10.45 2.84
CA ARG A 58 1.52 -10.74 4.25
C ARG A 58 1.72 -9.49 5.09
N TYR A 59 2.02 -8.35 4.48
CA TYR A 59 2.37 -7.11 5.18
C TYR A 59 1.26 -6.05 5.08
N GLY A 60 1.52 -4.88 5.65
CA GLY A 60 0.65 -3.73 5.59
C GLY A 60 -0.61 -3.87 6.44
N THR A 61 -1.75 -3.43 5.90
CA THR A 61 -3.02 -3.49 6.62
C THR A 61 -3.61 -4.91 6.72
N LEU A 62 -3.05 -5.88 6.00
CA LEU A 62 -3.54 -7.26 5.95
C LEU A 62 -3.03 -8.11 7.13
N ARG A 63 -1.95 -7.69 7.80
CA ARG A 63 -1.31 -8.39 8.93
C ARG A 63 -1.96 -8.12 10.30
N GLY A 64 -3.27 -7.97 10.35
CA GLY A 64 -3.98 -7.66 11.61
C GLY A 64 -4.50 -8.88 12.36
N ASP A 65 -4.72 -8.72 13.66
CA ASP A 65 -5.45 -9.70 14.46
C ASP A 65 -6.90 -9.82 13.98
N GLY A 66 -7.28 -11.03 13.56
CA GLY A 66 -8.64 -11.38 13.15
C GLY A 66 -8.82 -11.57 11.65
N PRO A 67 -9.90 -12.22 11.23
CA PRO A 67 -10.17 -12.49 9.82
C PRO A 67 -10.42 -11.17 9.08
N ARG A 68 -9.59 -10.89 8.07
CA ARG A 68 -9.80 -9.81 7.12
C ARG A 68 -10.36 -10.38 5.83
N GLN A 69 -11.41 -9.76 5.32
CA GLN A 69 -12.07 -10.19 4.09
C GLN A 69 -12.01 -9.05 3.07
N ALA A 70 -11.84 -9.41 1.81
CA ALA A 70 -11.86 -8.48 0.69
C ALA A 70 -13.27 -8.50 0.08
N TYR A 71 -13.91 -7.34 0.01
CA TYR A 71 -15.22 -7.14 -0.59
C TYR A 71 -15.15 -6.15 -1.75
N ASP A 72 -16.16 -6.18 -2.61
CA ASP A 72 -16.28 -5.27 -3.76
C ASP A 72 -15.00 -5.25 -4.60
N VAL A 73 -14.51 -6.43 -4.95
CA VAL A 73 -13.21 -6.59 -5.60
C VAL A 73 -13.34 -6.30 -7.09
N ALA A 74 -12.57 -5.33 -7.57
CA ALA A 74 -12.46 -4.99 -8.98
C ALA A 74 -11.04 -5.27 -9.47
N THR A 75 -10.89 -6.12 -10.48
CA THR A 75 -9.60 -6.52 -11.04
C THR A 75 -9.56 -6.26 -12.53
N GLY A 76 -8.44 -5.73 -13.04
CA GLY A 76 -8.32 -5.51 -14.48
C GLY A 76 -6.96 -4.99 -14.91
N ALA A 77 -6.85 -4.70 -16.21
CA ALA A 77 -5.60 -4.25 -16.81
C ALA A 77 -5.38 -2.75 -16.62
N VAL A 78 -4.28 -2.38 -15.97
CA VAL A 78 -3.80 -1.02 -15.77
C VAL A 78 -2.70 -0.70 -16.80
N PRO A 79 -2.79 0.40 -17.55
CA PRO A 79 -1.70 0.87 -18.40
C PRO A 79 -0.49 1.31 -17.59
N GLY A 80 0.72 0.95 -18.01
CA GLY A 80 1.94 1.45 -17.38
C GLY A 80 3.18 1.31 -18.25
N PRO A 81 4.35 1.78 -17.76
CA PRO A 81 5.62 1.58 -18.44
C PRO A 81 5.87 0.08 -18.65
N GLY A 82 6.17 -0.34 -19.88
CA GLY A 82 6.42 -1.74 -20.22
C GLY A 82 5.17 -2.59 -20.50
N GLY A 83 3.97 -2.00 -20.57
CA GLY A 83 2.76 -2.68 -21.02
C GLY A 83 1.62 -2.62 -20.00
N ARG A 84 0.60 -3.47 -20.22
CA ARG A 84 -0.53 -3.61 -19.29
C ARG A 84 -0.12 -4.47 -18.10
N ARG A 85 -0.56 -4.07 -16.92
CA ARG A 85 -0.29 -4.73 -15.64
C ARG A 85 -1.60 -5.09 -14.95
N LEU A 86 -1.58 -6.07 -14.07
CA LEU A 86 -2.76 -6.40 -13.28
C LEU A 86 -2.93 -5.36 -12.17
N GLY A 87 -4.11 -4.74 -12.10
CA GLY A 87 -4.55 -3.91 -10.99
C GLY A 87 -5.70 -4.58 -10.26
N CYS A 88 -5.77 -4.37 -8.95
CA CYS A 88 -6.86 -4.84 -8.10
C CYS A 88 -7.23 -3.73 -7.13
N ILE A 89 -8.53 -3.56 -6.89
CA ILE A 89 -9.05 -2.71 -5.82
C ILE A 89 -10.08 -3.51 -5.04
N PHE A 90 -10.08 -3.38 -3.72
CA PHE A 90 -11.09 -3.99 -2.87
C PHE A 90 -11.27 -3.19 -1.58
N ASP A 91 -12.42 -3.36 -0.96
CA ASP A 91 -12.69 -2.84 0.37
C ASP A 91 -12.31 -3.91 1.40
N GLN A 92 -11.43 -3.54 2.33
CA GLN A 92 -11.00 -4.41 3.41
C GLN A 92 -11.99 -4.31 4.58
N GLU A 93 -12.62 -5.43 4.92
CA GLU A 93 -13.55 -5.52 6.04
C GLU A 93 -12.89 -6.19 7.26
N GLN A 94 -13.14 -5.63 8.44
CA GLN A 94 -12.83 -6.21 9.74
C GLN A 94 -14.03 -6.02 10.67
N ASP A 95 -14.47 -7.09 11.33
CA ASP A 95 -15.61 -7.08 12.26
C ASP A 95 -16.91 -6.47 11.69
N GLY A 96 -17.21 -6.73 10.41
CA GLY A 96 -18.42 -6.21 9.76
C GLY A 96 -18.34 -4.74 9.34
N ARG A 97 -17.14 -4.15 9.35
CA ARG A 97 -16.90 -2.74 8.97
C ARG A 97 -15.76 -2.63 7.98
N THR A 98 -15.97 -1.86 6.92
CA THR A 98 -14.89 -1.46 6.02
C THR A 98 -13.90 -0.57 6.76
N VAL A 99 -12.65 -1.04 6.89
CA VAL A 99 -11.59 -0.32 7.59
C VAL A 99 -10.67 0.43 6.65
N ALA A 100 -10.56 0.00 5.39
CA ALA A 100 -9.80 0.67 4.34
C ALA A 100 -10.29 0.23 2.96
N THR A 101 -10.03 1.04 1.95
CA THR A 101 -10.02 0.60 0.55
C THR A 101 -8.57 0.37 0.15
N ILE A 102 -8.27 -0.79 -0.44
CA ILE A 102 -6.93 -1.18 -0.87
C ILE A 102 -6.87 -1.11 -2.39
N ALA A 103 -5.88 -0.40 -2.93
CA ALA A 103 -5.50 -0.45 -4.33
C ALA A 103 -4.16 -1.16 -4.48
N ALA A 104 -4.04 -2.02 -5.48
CA ALA A 104 -2.85 -2.83 -5.73
C ALA A 104 -2.53 -2.86 -7.22
N VAL A 105 -1.24 -2.78 -7.55
CA VAL A 105 -0.73 -2.93 -8.91
C VAL A 105 0.40 -3.95 -8.91
N ARG A 106 0.34 -4.90 -9.83
CA ARG A 106 1.41 -5.88 -10.06
C ARG A 106 2.54 -5.23 -10.84
N GLY A 107 3.70 -5.13 -10.22
CA GLY A 107 4.96 -4.75 -10.85
C GLY A 107 5.51 -5.81 -11.80
N THR A 108 6.60 -5.44 -12.48
CA THR A 108 7.30 -6.32 -13.44
C THR A 108 8.50 -7.04 -12.84
N VAL A 109 8.91 -6.67 -11.63
CA VAL A 109 10.01 -7.31 -10.89
C VAL A 109 9.54 -7.64 -9.48
N ALA A 110 10.15 -8.66 -8.89
CA ALA A 110 9.97 -8.97 -7.49
C ALA A 110 10.78 -8.00 -6.62
N VAL A 111 10.16 -7.50 -5.56
CA VAL A 111 10.77 -6.66 -4.55
C VAL A 111 11.55 -7.58 -3.60
N PRO A 112 12.86 -7.35 -3.40
CA PRO A 112 13.72 -8.27 -2.64
C PRO A 112 13.43 -8.25 -1.13
N VAL A 113 12.65 -7.28 -0.66
CA VAL A 113 12.33 -7.05 0.74
C VAL A 113 10.93 -6.47 0.83
N ALA A 114 10.17 -6.83 1.86
CA ALA A 114 8.91 -6.15 2.13
C ALA A 114 9.21 -4.72 2.60
N LEU A 115 8.54 -3.74 1.99
CA LEU A 115 8.73 -2.33 2.28
C LEU A 115 7.38 -1.71 2.65
N GLU A 116 7.28 -1.10 3.82
CA GLU A 116 6.15 -0.26 4.22
C GLU A 116 6.57 1.20 4.37
N LEU A 117 5.80 2.10 3.75
CA LEU A 117 5.94 3.54 3.83
C LEU A 117 4.66 4.10 4.46
N ARG A 118 4.78 4.54 5.71
CA ARG A 118 3.66 5.03 6.53
C ARG A 118 3.72 6.53 6.74
N LEU A 119 2.59 7.22 6.70
CA LEU A 119 2.54 8.62 7.15
C LEU A 119 2.85 8.72 8.66
N PRO A 120 3.43 9.83 9.15
CA PRO A 120 3.77 10.00 10.57
C PRO A 120 2.61 9.81 11.56
N GLU A 121 1.40 10.14 11.13
CA GLU A 121 0.15 10.00 11.86
C GLU A 121 -0.44 8.58 11.83
N SER A 122 0.07 7.72 10.95
CA SER A 122 -0.40 6.34 10.84
C SER A 122 0.14 5.51 11.99
N PRO A 123 -0.64 4.53 12.51
CA PRO A 123 -0.13 3.58 13.49
C PRO A 123 1.15 2.94 12.98
N ARG A 124 2.14 2.74 13.86
CA ARG A 124 3.33 1.98 13.50
C ARG A 124 2.95 0.51 13.27
N PRO A 125 3.71 -0.25 12.48
CA PRO A 125 3.52 -1.69 12.44
C PRO A 125 3.70 -2.24 13.87
N ASP A 126 2.79 -3.10 14.31
CA ASP A 126 2.91 -3.85 15.56
C ASP A 126 3.84 -5.08 15.40
N ASP A 127 4.62 -5.10 14.33
CA ASP A 127 5.38 -6.24 13.84
C ASP A 127 6.86 -6.13 14.19
N ASP A 128 7.31 -7.04 15.07
CA ASP A 128 8.71 -7.15 15.47
C ASP A 128 9.63 -7.63 14.33
N GLU A 129 9.09 -8.10 13.20
CA GLU A 129 9.87 -8.52 12.02
C GLU A 129 10.27 -7.36 11.09
N LEU A 130 9.75 -6.15 11.31
CA LEU A 130 10.06 -4.98 10.49
C LEU A 130 11.05 -4.03 11.16
N ASP A 131 12.19 -3.83 10.51
CA ASP A 131 13.19 -2.84 10.89
C ASP A 131 12.73 -1.43 10.50
N ASN A 132 12.78 -0.49 11.46
CA ASN A 132 12.52 0.93 11.19
C ASN A 132 13.79 1.60 10.62
N LEU A 133 13.69 2.12 9.40
CA LEU A 133 14.77 2.84 8.72
C LEU A 133 14.76 4.36 8.95
N GLY A 134 13.74 4.87 9.63
CA GLY A 134 13.54 6.28 9.92
C GLY A 134 12.63 6.95 8.90
N GLN A 135 12.70 8.28 8.88
CA GLN A 135 11.91 9.10 7.96
C GLN A 135 12.57 9.14 6.58
N VAL A 136 11.78 8.87 5.55
CA VAL A 136 12.14 8.88 4.14
C VAL A 136 11.09 9.71 3.40
N GLY A 137 11.48 10.90 2.94
CA GLY A 137 10.54 11.87 2.39
C GLY A 137 9.50 12.29 3.44
N ARG A 138 8.22 12.16 3.10
CA ARG A 138 7.10 12.47 4.01
C ARG A 138 6.66 11.28 4.86
N ARG A 139 7.29 10.12 4.73
CA ARG A 139 6.86 8.86 5.36
C ARG A 139 7.94 8.25 6.24
N TYR A 140 7.56 7.37 7.16
CA TYR A 140 8.47 6.47 7.85
C TYR A 140 8.56 5.16 7.09
N ALA A 141 9.79 4.68 6.90
CA ALA A 141 10.06 3.43 6.21
C ALA A 141 10.31 2.29 7.20
N PHE A 142 9.62 1.17 6.97
CA PHE A 142 9.78 -0.09 7.69
C PHE A 142 10.05 -1.21 6.69
N VAL A 143 10.98 -2.11 6.98
CA VAL A 143 11.39 -3.15 6.02
C VAL A 143 11.66 -4.48 6.70
N SER A 144 11.45 -5.60 6.01
CA SER A 144 11.77 -6.94 6.56
C SER A 144 13.28 -7.26 6.59
N ASN A 145 14.10 -6.44 5.93
CA ASN A 145 15.56 -6.52 5.98
C ASN A 145 16.18 -5.13 5.80
N ALA A 146 16.82 -4.59 6.84
CA ALA A 146 17.39 -3.25 6.80
C ALA A 146 18.43 -3.01 5.69
N LEU A 147 19.23 -4.02 5.32
CA LEU A 147 20.30 -3.84 4.33
C LEU A 147 19.73 -3.71 2.91
N GLU A 148 18.82 -4.60 2.53
CA GLU A 148 18.14 -4.56 1.23
C GLU A 148 17.20 -3.35 1.15
N GLY A 149 16.48 -3.06 2.24
CA GLY A 149 15.58 -1.91 2.31
C GLY A 149 16.28 -0.57 2.06
N ARG A 150 17.47 -0.37 2.63
CA ARG A 150 18.27 0.85 2.40
C ARG A 150 18.73 1.01 0.95
N ARG A 151 18.96 -0.10 0.24
CA ARG A 151 19.31 -0.07 -1.19
C ARG A 151 18.10 0.26 -2.06
N LEU A 152 16.94 -0.27 -1.67
CA LEU A 152 15.68 -0.05 -2.38
C LEU A 152 15.16 1.39 -2.25
N LEU A 153 15.40 2.05 -1.12
CA LEU A 153 14.93 3.41 -0.82
C LEU A 153 15.76 4.50 -1.52
N THR A 154 15.73 4.49 -2.84
CA THR A 154 16.32 5.55 -3.66
C THR A 154 15.49 6.84 -3.59
N ARG A 155 16.07 7.94 -4.07
CA ARG A 155 15.36 9.21 -4.21
C ARG A 155 14.12 9.08 -5.11
N GLN A 156 14.20 8.28 -6.17
CA GLN A 156 13.07 8.08 -7.09
C GLN A 156 11.91 7.34 -6.40
N VAL A 157 12.20 6.31 -5.62
CA VAL A 157 11.19 5.58 -4.84
C VAL A 157 10.53 6.50 -3.81
N THR A 158 11.36 7.29 -3.11
CA THR A 158 10.89 8.27 -2.11
C THR A 158 10.00 9.34 -2.75
N ASP A 159 10.46 9.95 -3.85
CA ASP A 159 9.72 10.99 -4.54
C ASP A 159 8.41 10.44 -5.14
N ALA A 160 8.41 9.22 -5.69
CA ALA A 160 7.21 8.55 -6.18
C ALA A 160 6.21 8.27 -5.06
N ALA A 161 6.68 7.74 -3.92
CA ALA A 161 5.83 7.51 -2.76
C ALA A 161 5.23 8.81 -2.22
N ASP A 162 6.00 9.90 -2.18
CA ASP A 162 5.51 11.21 -1.72
C ASP A 162 4.41 11.79 -2.62
N ARG A 163 4.41 11.49 -3.92
CA ARG A 163 3.35 11.89 -4.87
C ARG A 163 2.04 11.14 -4.67
N VAL A 164 2.06 9.95 -4.05
CA VAL A 164 0.86 9.13 -3.83
C VAL A 164 -0.23 9.90 -3.07
N GLY A 165 0.12 10.87 -2.23
CA GLY A 165 -0.84 11.76 -1.55
C GLY A 165 -0.75 11.69 -0.03
N ALA A 166 -1.32 12.67 0.66
CA ALA A 166 -1.34 12.75 2.13
C ALA A 166 -2.56 12.06 2.76
N ASP A 167 -3.51 11.64 1.93
CA ASP A 167 -4.71 10.88 2.25
C ASP A 167 -4.48 9.36 2.22
N VAL A 168 -3.27 8.93 1.83
CA VAL A 168 -2.86 7.54 1.73
C VAL A 168 -1.94 7.21 2.92
N PRO A 169 -2.50 6.69 4.04
CA PRO A 169 -1.75 6.42 5.26
C PRO A 169 -0.61 5.42 5.09
N LEU A 170 -0.78 4.44 4.21
CA LEU A 170 0.18 3.37 3.98
C LEU A 170 0.31 3.07 2.50
N VAL A 171 1.56 3.00 2.04
CA VAL A 171 1.98 2.38 0.78
C VAL A 171 2.92 1.24 1.15
N TRP A 172 2.75 0.06 0.57
CA TRP A 172 3.69 -1.03 0.79
C TRP A 172 3.98 -1.80 -0.49
N ALA A 173 5.10 -2.50 -0.50
CA ALA A 173 5.49 -3.34 -1.61
C ALA A 173 6.03 -4.67 -1.07
N GLU A 174 5.58 -5.76 -1.68
CA GLU A 174 5.98 -7.13 -1.35
C GLU A 174 5.85 -8.00 -2.60
N ASP A 175 6.74 -8.99 -2.75
CA ASP A 175 6.81 -9.84 -3.94
C ASP A 175 6.73 -9.01 -5.22
N THR A 176 5.79 -9.26 -6.12
CA THR A 176 5.61 -8.47 -7.35
C THR A 176 4.55 -7.38 -7.22
N TRP A 177 4.14 -6.98 -6.03
CA TRP A 177 3.01 -6.08 -5.82
C TRP A 177 3.41 -4.79 -5.13
N VAL A 178 2.76 -3.70 -5.55
CA VAL A 178 2.77 -2.42 -4.86
C VAL A 178 1.33 -2.07 -4.51
N LEU A 179 1.09 -1.80 -3.25
CA LEU A 179 -0.23 -1.62 -2.67
C LEU A 179 -0.29 -0.32 -1.88
N ALA A 180 -1.50 0.19 -1.73
CA ALA A 180 -1.79 1.32 -0.86
C ALA A 180 -3.16 1.17 -0.21
N SER A 181 -3.27 1.66 1.03
CA SER A 181 -4.54 1.79 1.73
C SER A 181 -4.99 3.24 1.73
N ILE A 182 -6.25 3.48 1.39
CA ILE A 182 -6.91 4.78 1.47
C ILE A 182 -8.17 4.69 2.34
N GLU A 183 -8.71 5.83 2.77
CA GLU A 183 -9.94 5.90 3.56
C GLU A 183 -11.09 5.13 2.88
N PRO A 184 -11.92 4.39 3.65
CA PRO A 184 -13.19 3.90 3.15
C PRO A 184 -14.00 5.04 2.52
N ASP A 185 -14.68 4.79 1.40
CA ASP A 185 -15.43 5.82 0.63
C ASP A 185 -14.58 6.77 -0.22
N ALA A 186 -13.30 6.46 -0.48
CA ALA A 186 -12.52 7.27 -1.42
C ALA A 186 -13.23 7.40 -2.78
N ASP A 187 -13.23 8.62 -3.32
CA ASP A 187 -13.86 8.95 -4.58
C ASP A 187 -13.27 8.12 -5.76
N PRO A 188 -14.07 7.66 -6.74
CA PRO A 188 -13.57 6.84 -7.85
C PRO A 188 -12.45 7.49 -8.66
N ASP A 189 -12.50 8.80 -8.91
CA ASP A 189 -11.44 9.52 -9.64
C ASP A 189 -10.15 9.54 -8.80
N ARG A 190 -10.31 9.66 -7.47
CA ARG A 190 -9.18 9.60 -6.54
C ARG A 190 -8.51 8.22 -6.55
N ILE A 191 -9.29 7.14 -6.61
CA ILE A 191 -8.80 5.77 -6.70
C ILE A 191 -8.06 5.53 -8.02
N GLU A 192 -8.57 6.07 -9.13
CA GLU A 192 -7.88 6.00 -10.43
C GLU A 192 -6.51 6.69 -10.37
N GLY A 193 -6.45 7.91 -9.85
CA GLY A 193 -5.17 8.60 -9.64
C GLY A 193 -4.23 7.88 -8.65
N LEU A 194 -4.78 7.14 -7.68
CA LEU A 194 -3.99 6.29 -6.79
C LEU A 194 -3.34 5.13 -7.56
N ILE A 195 -4.10 4.44 -8.42
CA ILE A 195 -3.55 3.36 -9.25
C ILE A 195 -2.42 3.88 -10.15
N GLU A 196 -2.61 5.03 -10.80
CA GLU A 196 -1.57 5.66 -11.61
C GLU A 196 -0.31 5.96 -10.78
N SER A 197 -0.49 6.49 -9.57
CA SER A 197 0.62 6.73 -8.64
C SER A 197 1.33 5.44 -8.22
N LEU A 198 0.61 4.33 -8.03
CA LEU A 198 1.22 3.03 -7.71
C LEU A 198 2.00 2.45 -8.89
N VAL A 199 1.59 2.72 -10.13
CA VAL A 199 2.39 2.38 -11.31
C VAL A 199 3.72 3.13 -11.29
N GLU A 200 3.73 4.41 -10.93
CA GLU A 200 4.96 5.21 -10.78
C GLU A 200 5.87 4.66 -9.67
N VAL A 201 5.29 4.32 -8.51
CA VAL A 201 6.04 3.70 -7.40
C VAL A 201 6.63 2.36 -7.83
N SER A 202 5.86 1.52 -8.53
CA SER A 202 6.33 0.25 -9.06
C SER A 202 7.47 0.41 -10.07
N ALA A 203 7.41 1.44 -10.93
CA ALA A 203 8.48 1.75 -11.87
C ALA A 203 9.75 2.21 -11.13
N ALA A 204 9.63 3.09 -10.13
CA ALA A 204 10.77 3.53 -9.33
C ALA A 204 11.42 2.39 -8.54
N ILE A 205 10.62 1.45 -8.01
CA ILE A 205 11.10 0.24 -7.32
C ILE A 205 11.86 -0.65 -8.32
N LYS A 206 11.32 -0.82 -9.52
CA LYS A 206 12.00 -1.58 -10.59
C LYS A 206 13.37 -0.99 -10.89
N ASP A 207 13.45 0.31 -11.11
CA ASP A 207 14.70 1.01 -11.41
C ASP A 207 15.70 0.89 -10.24
N ALA A 208 15.23 0.88 -8.99
CA ALA A 208 16.08 0.67 -7.81
C ALA A 208 16.63 -0.77 -7.73
N VAL A 209 15.82 -1.78 -8.06
CA VAL A 209 16.22 -3.19 -8.06
C VAL A 209 17.22 -3.47 -9.19
N GLU A 210 16.94 -2.98 -10.40
CA GLU A 210 17.80 -3.19 -11.58
C GLU A 210 19.04 -2.30 -11.57
N GLY A 211 18.95 -1.11 -10.97
CA GLY A 211 20.00 -0.09 -11.02
C GLY A 211 21.25 -0.39 -10.18
N GLY A 212 21.14 -1.24 -9.15
CA GLY A 212 22.27 -1.61 -8.28
C GLY A 212 23.01 -0.42 -7.63
N PRO A 213 23.95 -0.65 -6.69
CA PRO A 213 24.81 0.39 -6.16
C PRO A 213 26.00 0.56 -7.10
N GLY A 214 25.84 1.34 -8.18
CA GLY A 214 26.96 1.73 -9.01
C GLY A 214 26.62 2.07 -10.44
N ASP A 215 26.14 3.29 -10.67
CA ASP A 215 26.81 4.22 -11.59
C ASP A 215 26.30 5.64 -11.33
N PRO A 216 26.95 6.46 -10.48
CA PRO A 216 26.78 7.89 -10.57
C PRO A 216 27.37 8.30 -11.91
N GLY A 217 26.52 8.34 -12.93
CA GLY A 217 26.85 8.51 -14.33
C GLY A 217 28.25 9.09 -14.54
N VAL A 218 29.15 8.25 -15.03
CA VAL A 218 30.25 8.72 -15.85
C VAL A 218 29.60 9.53 -16.96
N ALA A 219 29.52 10.84 -16.77
CA ALA A 219 29.45 11.77 -17.87
C ALA A 219 30.71 11.45 -18.68
N GLU A 220 30.55 10.63 -19.72
CA GLU A 220 31.61 10.43 -20.71
C GLU A 220 32.02 11.83 -21.18
N PRO A 221 33.27 12.25 -20.92
CA PRO A 221 33.75 13.47 -21.54
C PRO A 221 33.75 13.17 -23.04
N HIS A 222 32.87 13.85 -23.78
CA HIS A 222 32.94 13.93 -25.23
C HIS A 222 34.38 14.31 -25.61
N GLY A 223 35.15 13.31 -26.00
CA GLY A 223 36.35 13.48 -26.77
C GLY A 223 35.91 13.84 -28.18
N ASP A 224 36.14 15.09 -28.55
CA ASP A 224 36.77 15.50 -29.80
C ASP A 224 36.51 16.99 -30.03
N ASP A 225 37.54 17.79 -29.76
CA ASP A 225 38.07 18.75 -30.74
C ASP A 225 39.28 19.47 -30.15
N ALA A 226 40.47 18.92 -30.44
CA ALA A 226 41.68 19.71 -30.49
C ALA A 226 41.76 20.39 -31.86
N PRO A 227 42.31 21.62 -31.92
CA PRO A 227 43.50 21.75 -32.73
C PRO A 227 44.62 22.54 -32.04
N THR A 228 45.80 21.90 -32.04
CA THR A 228 47.14 22.44 -32.29
C THR A 228 47.49 23.89 -31.91
N SER A 229 48.41 23.99 -30.94
CA SER A 229 49.73 24.61 -31.06
C SER A 229 49.83 26.08 -31.49
N VAL A 230 50.12 26.97 -30.51
CA VAL A 230 51.06 28.09 -30.73
C VAL A 230 52.00 28.22 -29.52
N VAL A 231 53.27 27.99 -29.82
CA VAL A 231 54.45 28.29 -29.01
C VAL A 231 54.59 29.80 -28.83
N GLY A 232 54.74 30.27 -27.58
CA GLY A 232 54.90 31.70 -27.27
C GLY A 232 55.57 31.95 -25.91
N LYS A 233 56.88 32.05 -25.96
CA LYS A 233 57.87 32.35 -24.91
C LYS A 233 57.56 33.63 -24.09
N ARG A 234 58.05 33.65 -22.83
CA ARG A 234 58.74 34.75 -22.09
C ARG A 234 58.04 35.37 -20.86
N GLU A 235 58.52 35.00 -19.68
CA GLU A 235 58.62 35.82 -18.44
C GLU A 235 59.57 37.04 -18.64
N PRO A 236 59.60 38.13 -17.82
CA PRO A 236 59.63 38.05 -16.34
C PRO A 236 59.00 39.23 -15.53
N GLU A 237 58.97 38.99 -14.21
CA GLU A 237 59.17 39.92 -13.07
C GLU A 237 58.26 41.16 -12.87
N ARG A 238 57.52 41.17 -11.75
CA ARG A 238 57.51 42.32 -10.81
C ARG A 238 57.07 41.95 -9.37
N GLU A 239 58.09 41.80 -8.53
CA GLU A 239 58.27 42.26 -7.14
C GLU A 239 57.13 42.97 -6.32
N VAL A 240 56.78 42.33 -5.17
CA VAL A 240 56.62 42.76 -3.73
C VAL A 240 55.62 43.88 -3.28
N PRO A 241 55.22 43.99 -1.97
CA PRO A 241 54.76 43.00 -0.96
C PRO A 241 53.60 43.56 -0.03
N PRO A 242 53.49 43.31 1.32
CA PRO A 242 52.29 42.76 1.96
C PRO A 242 51.53 43.74 2.89
N VAL A 243 50.26 43.46 3.21
CA VAL A 243 49.52 44.13 4.29
C VAL A 243 48.67 43.10 5.05
N GLY A 244 48.71 43.21 6.37
CA GLY A 244 48.29 42.19 7.33
C GLY A 244 46.82 42.20 7.75
N SER A 245 46.54 41.22 8.61
CA SER A 245 45.39 41.03 9.52
C SER A 245 45.03 42.30 10.33
N PRO A 246 43.88 42.41 11.06
CA PRO A 246 43.14 41.31 11.73
C PRO A 246 41.60 41.49 11.94
N ALA A 247 41.01 40.50 12.66
CA ALA A 247 40.01 40.57 13.75
C ALA A 247 38.79 41.51 13.62
N ASP A 248 37.57 40.97 13.69
CA ASP A 248 36.72 40.85 14.90
C ASP A 248 36.02 42.16 15.28
N GLU A 249 34.68 42.14 15.27
CA GLU A 249 33.77 42.82 16.21
C GLU A 249 32.33 42.95 15.63
N SER A 250 31.41 42.23 16.28
CA SER A 250 30.20 42.76 16.92
C SER A 250 29.19 43.59 16.10
N ARG A 251 27.95 43.07 15.93
CA ARG A 251 26.75 43.84 16.32
C ARG A 251 25.45 43.01 16.44
N THR A 252 24.87 43.11 17.63
CA THR A 252 23.50 42.83 18.04
C THR A 252 22.46 43.68 17.28
N GLU A 253 21.28 43.13 16.99
CA GLU A 253 20.01 43.85 17.25
C GLU A 253 18.80 42.90 17.27
N THR A 254 18.27 42.73 18.47
CA THR A 254 16.92 42.28 18.82
C THR A 254 15.94 43.40 18.45
N VAL A 255 14.86 43.09 17.73
CA VAL A 255 13.70 43.98 17.62
C VAL A 255 12.44 43.17 17.87
N GLU A 256 11.90 43.35 19.08
CA GLU A 256 10.49 43.18 19.40
C GLU A 256 9.68 44.18 18.55
N ARG A 257 8.52 43.75 18.02
CA ARG A 257 7.47 44.71 17.67
C ARG A 257 6.08 44.12 17.93
N GLU A 258 5.36 44.92 18.69
CA GLU A 258 4.04 44.78 19.26
C GLU A 258 2.88 44.64 18.27
N ASP A 259 1.82 44.05 18.81
CA ASP A 259 0.40 44.35 18.65
C ASP A 259 0.02 45.50 17.71
N ASP A 260 -0.89 45.19 16.77
CA ASP A 260 -1.95 46.11 16.37
C ASP A 260 -3.11 45.35 15.72
N ALA A 261 -4.26 45.33 16.41
CA ALA A 261 -5.57 45.16 15.80
C ALA A 261 -6.10 46.53 15.34
N PRO A 262 -6.93 46.60 14.29
CA PRO A 262 -8.23 47.22 14.52
C PRO A 262 -9.43 46.71 13.67
N THR A 263 -10.57 46.60 14.37
CA THR A 263 -11.97 46.99 14.05
C THR A 263 -12.61 46.80 12.65
N THR A 264 -13.71 46.03 12.67
CA THR A 264 -15.07 46.28 12.14
C THR A 264 -15.30 47.21 10.93
N VAL A 265 -15.96 46.70 9.88
CA VAL A 265 -16.98 47.44 9.10
C VAL A 265 -18.15 46.54 8.75
N VAL A 266 -19.33 47.06 9.05
CA VAL A 266 -20.68 46.58 8.73
C VAL A 266 -21.01 46.98 7.29
N ASP A 267 -21.60 46.10 6.46
CA ASP A 267 -22.58 46.59 5.50
C ASP A 267 -23.74 45.62 5.23
N ARG A 268 -24.90 46.23 5.04
CA ARG A 268 -26.24 45.66 4.95
C ARG A 268 -26.60 45.37 3.49
N GLY A 269 -27.27 44.24 3.29
CA GLY A 269 -28.55 44.16 2.57
C GLY A 269 -28.59 44.40 1.06
N ARG A 270 -29.10 43.42 0.31
CA ARG A 270 -30.23 43.61 -0.63
C ARG A 270 -30.77 42.29 -1.20
N ASP A 271 -32.06 42.09 -0.98
CA ASP A 271 -33.10 41.77 -1.97
C ASP A 271 -32.88 40.64 -3.01
N ARG A 272 -33.57 39.53 -2.72
CA ARG A 272 -34.47 38.71 -3.59
C ARG A 272 -34.80 39.28 -4.99
N PRO A 273 -35.02 38.40 -6.00
CA PRO A 273 -36.36 37.81 -6.16
C PRO A 273 -36.42 36.32 -6.51
N ARG A 274 -37.55 35.76 -6.07
CA ARG A 274 -38.14 34.48 -6.44
C ARG A 274 -38.64 34.52 -7.89
N GLY A 275 -38.64 33.35 -8.53
CA GLY A 275 -39.66 32.97 -9.50
C GLY A 275 -39.08 32.35 -10.77
N ARG A 276 -39.29 31.06 -10.94
CA ARG A 276 -40.02 30.51 -12.09
C ARG A 276 -40.16 28.99 -11.94
N ASP A 277 -41.41 28.59 -11.74
CA ASP A 277 -41.92 27.25 -12.02
C ASP A 277 -41.72 26.95 -13.51
N GLU A 278 -41.16 25.79 -13.84
CA GLU A 278 -41.41 25.12 -15.12
C GLU A 278 -41.13 23.61 -14.98
N ALA A 279 -42.17 22.82 -15.23
CA ALA A 279 -42.21 21.36 -15.15
C ALA A 279 -41.40 20.70 -16.28
N PRO A 280 -40.85 19.50 -16.08
CA PRO A 280 -40.33 18.71 -17.20
C PRO A 280 -41.43 17.87 -17.84
N ALA A 281 -41.71 18.15 -19.11
CA ALA A 281 -42.46 17.29 -20.00
C ALA A 281 -41.61 16.07 -20.41
N THR A 282 -42.22 14.91 -20.29
CA THR A 282 -41.79 13.62 -20.84
C THR A 282 -41.80 13.60 -22.36
N THR A 283 -40.99 12.68 -22.93
CA THR A 283 -41.02 12.04 -24.27
C THR A 283 -39.89 12.42 -25.22
N GLY A 284 -39.14 11.40 -25.63
CA GLY A 284 -38.14 11.52 -26.70
C GLY A 284 -37.07 10.44 -26.65
N ARG A 285 -37.45 9.17 -26.83
CA ARG A 285 -36.57 8.02 -27.02
C ARG A 285 -36.14 7.95 -28.50
N PRO A 286 -34.86 8.05 -28.87
CA PRO A 286 -34.38 7.61 -30.17
C PRO A 286 -33.90 6.16 -30.06
N SER A 287 -34.55 5.29 -30.81
CA SER A 287 -34.08 3.94 -31.12
C SER A 287 -32.85 4.08 -32.02
N GLY A 288 -31.66 3.83 -31.48
CA GLY A 288 -30.38 3.87 -32.19
C GLY A 288 -29.80 2.47 -32.32
N SER A 289 -29.50 2.10 -33.55
CA SER A 289 -29.14 0.78 -34.05
C SER A 289 -27.86 0.19 -33.44
N ARG A 290 -27.93 -1.07 -33.02
CA ARG A 290 -26.78 -1.95 -32.75
C ARG A 290 -26.02 -2.23 -34.06
N PRO A 291 -24.71 -1.96 -34.16
CA PRO A 291 -23.88 -2.65 -35.14
C PRO A 291 -23.53 -4.06 -34.62
N ALA A 292 -23.57 -5.03 -35.52
CA ALA A 292 -23.05 -6.37 -35.30
C ALA A 292 -21.55 -6.27 -34.95
N ARG A 293 -21.15 -6.93 -33.87
CA ARG A 293 -19.75 -7.06 -33.48
C ARG A 293 -19.32 -8.44 -33.93
N ASP A 294 -18.42 -8.45 -34.91
CA ASP A 294 -17.77 -9.64 -35.42
C ASP A 294 -16.99 -10.32 -34.29
N ALA A 295 -17.12 -11.65 -34.26
CA ALA A 295 -16.46 -12.55 -33.34
C ALA A 295 -15.03 -12.80 -33.84
N ASP A 296 -14.06 -12.21 -33.14
CA ASP A 296 -12.69 -12.71 -33.09
C ASP A 296 -12.49 -13.18 -31.64
N GLU A 297 -12.91 -14.43 -31.38
CA GLU A 297 -12.59 -15.21 -30.19
C GLU A 297 -11.15 -15.73 -30.33
N ASP A 298 -10.19 -14.90 -29.93
CA ASP A 298 -8.80 -15.32 -29.77
C ASP A 298 -8.54 -15.64 -28.28
N ASP A 299 -8.60 -16.93 -27.95
CA ASP A 299 -7.57 -17.71 -27.22
C ASP A 299 -6.93 -17.13 -25.93
N TYR A 300 -7.71 -16.68 -24.94
CA TYR A 300 -7.19 -16.21 -23.64
C TYR A 300 -7.84 -16.83 -22.38
N ASP A 301 -8.42 -18.03 -22.46
CA ASP A 301 -9.14 -18.63 -21.31
C ASP A 301 -8.32 -19.61 -20.44
N ASP A 302 -7.13 -20.07 -20.84
CA ASP A 302 -6.47 -21.18 -20.13
C ASP A 302 -5.49 -20.78 -18.99
N GLU A 303 -5.10 -19.51 -18.84
CA GLU A 303 -4.12 -19.11 -17.79
C GLU A 303 -4.76 -18.50 -16.53
N PHE A 304 -6.08 -18.24 -16.52
CA PHE A 304 -6.75 -17.55 -15.42
C PHE A 304 -7.42 -18.49 -14.39
N GLU A 305 -7.82 -19.71 -14.79
CA GLU A 305 -8.43 -20.67 -13.85
C GLU A 305 -7.44 -21.17 -12.76
N ALA A 306 -6.14 -21.03 -12.98
CA ALA A 306 -5.10 -21.40 -12.01
C ALA A 306 -5.01 -20.45 -10.79
N PHE A 307 -5.61 -19.26 -10.85
CA PHE A 307 -5.59 -18.30 -9.72
C PHE A 307 -6.77 -18.47 -8.75
N ALA A 308 -7.88 -19.08 -9.20
CA ALA A 308 -9.08 -19.28 -8.41
C ALA A 308 -9.24 -20.71 -7.87
N SER A 309 -8.55 -21.69 -8.48
CA SER A 309 -8.48 -23.07 -7.99
C SER A 309 -7.20 -23.25 -7.16
N GLY A 310 -7.33 -23.53 -5.87
CA GLY A 310 -6.19 -23.79 -4.98
C GLY A 310 -5.51 -25.13 -5.24
N ASP A 311 -5.01 -25.35 -6.47
CA ASP A 311 -4.25 -26.54 -6.86
C ASP A 311 -2.75 -26.18 -6.97
N ASP A 312 -1.99 -26.55 -5.92
CA ASP A 312 -0.56 -26.26 -5.73
C ASP A 312 0.43 -27.06 -6.62
N ASP A 313 -0.01 -27.76 -7.68
CA ASP A 313 0.83 -28.74 -8.38
C ASP A 313 1.23 -28.39 -9.84
N ALA A 314 0.96 -27.18 -10.33
CA ALA A 314 1.31 -26.80 -11.71
C ALA A 314 2.46 -25.78 -11.79
N SER A 315 3.71 -26.23 -11.60
CA SER A 315 4.88 -25.43 -11.99
C SER A 315 5.18 -25.60 -13.50
N PRO A 316 5.21 -24.51 -14.31
CA PRO A 316 5.33 -24.61 -15.78
C PRO A 316 6.77 -24.82 -16.30
N TYR A 317 7.75 -25.19 -15.45
CA TYR A 317 9.16 -25.25 -15.86
C TYR A 317 9.73 -26.63 -16.23
N THR A 318 8.92 -27.69 -16.33
CA THR A 318 9.39 -29.00 -16.85
C THR A 318 8.96 -29.24 -18.28
N ARG A 319 9.60 -28.57 -19.24
CA ARG A 319 9.61 -29.01 -20.65
C ARG A 319 11.03 -28.98 -21.20
N GLY A 320 11.78 -30.04 -20.90
CA GLY A 320 13.12 -30.28 -21.42
C GLY A 320 13.27 -31.73 -21.92
N GLY A 321 13.20 -31.89 -23.25
CA GLY A 321 13.93 -32.88 -24.05
C GLY A 321 13.92 -34.35 -23.66
N THR A 322 13.08 -35.14 -24.32
CA THR A 322 13.34 -36.59 -24.51
C THR A 322 14.16 -36.78 -25.77
N ASP A 323 15.49 -36.89 -25.62
CA ASP A 323 16.36 -37.45 -26.63
C ASP A 323 16.71 -38.91 -26.30
N ALA A 324 16.67 -39.70 -27.36
CA ALA A 324 16.83 -41.14 -27.37
C ALA A 324 18.29 -41.58 -27.18
N GLY A 325 18.46 -42.68 -26.43
CA GLY A 325 19.51 -43.66 -26.70
C GLY A 325 20.78 -43.55 -25.85
N GLY A 326 20.91 -44.44 -24.84
CA GLY A 326 22.20 -44.72 -24.23
C GLY A 326 22.15 -45.38 -22.85
N ARG A 327 22.00 -46.70 -22.80
CA ARG A 327 22.66 -47.52 -21.76
C ARG A 327 24.15 -47.63 -22.20
N PRO A 328 25.18 -47.72 -21.32
CA PRO A 328 25.17 -48.64 -20.17
C PRO A 328 26.10 -48.33 -18.95
N THR A 329 26.09 -49.29 -18.01
CA THR A 329 27.11 -49.76 -17.04
C THR A 329 27.40 -49.05 -15.72
N HIS A 330 26.81 -49.66 -14.68
CA HIS A 330 27.32 -50.12 -13.38
C HIS A 330 28.86 -50.24 -13.17
N ARG A 331 29.39 -49.43 -12.23
CA ARG A 331 30.63 -49.50 -11.40
C ARG A 331 31.06 -48.03 -11.18
N ASP A 332 31.23 -47.45 -10.00
CA ASP A 332 31.71 -47.91 -8.71
C ASP A 332 31.13 -47.01 -7.59
N ARG A 333 30.87 -47.59 -6.42
CA ARG A 333 30.68 -46.92 -5.10
C ARG A 333 32.03 -46.31 -4.64
N PRO A 334 32.11 -45.29 -3.75
CA PRO A 334 31.58 -45.30 -2.35
C PRO A 334 31.03 -43.91 -1.91
N ALA A 335 30.45 -43.62 -0.74
CA ALA A 335 30.48 -44.23 0.59
C ALA A 335 29.14 -43.99 1.31
N ASP A 336 28.79 -44.95 2.16
CA ASP A 336 27.64 -44.92 3.07
C ASP A 336 27.85 -43.89 4.19
N ILE A 337 26.89 -42.99 4.40
CA ILE A 337 26.77 -42.16 5.59
C ILE A 337 25.66 -42.78 6.45
N PRO A 338 25.95 -43.28 7.67
CA PRO A 338 24.91 -43.78 8.55
C PRO A 338 24.17 -42.60 9.20
N TYR A 339 22.86 -42.55 9.02
CA TYR A 339 21.99 -41.76 9.88
C TYR A 339 21.72 -42.57 11.15
N ASP A 340 22.38 -42.21 12.25
CA ASP A 340 21.93 -42.53 13.60
C ASP A 340 20.79 -41.57 13.95
N LEU A 341 19.57 -42.09 13.92
CA LEU A 341 18.40 -41.48 14.55
C LEU A 341 18.32 -42.02 15.98
N GLU A 342 19.10 -41.43 16.88
CA GLU A 342 18.81 -41.54 18.31
C GLU A 342 17.58 -40.70 18.62
N SER A 343 16.52 -41.39 19.01
CA SER A 343 15.28 -40.82 19.50
C SER A 343 15.46 -40.57 21.00
N ASP A 344 15.70 -39.33 21.39
CA ASP A 344 15.64 -38.92 22.80
C ASP A 344 14.16 -38.70 23.17
N ASP A 345 13.56 -39.75 23.73
CA ASP A 345 12.29 -39.68 24.48
C ASP A 345 12.55 -38.88 25.78
N PRO A 346 11.78 -37.80 26.06
CA PRO A 346 11.88 -37.12 27.34
C PRO A 346 11.20 -37.94 28.45
N ASP A 347 12.00 -38.29 29.45
CA ASP A 347 11.67 -39.00 30.69
C ASP A 347 10.57 -38.28 31.52
N PRO A 348 9.44 -38.93 31.88
CA PRO A 348 8.31 -38.28 32.54
C PRO A 348 8.35 -38.25 34.07
N ASP A 349 9.51 -38.29 34.73
CA ASP A 349 9.59 -38.39 36.21
C ASP A 349 10.59 -37.41 36.88
N GLU A 350 10.49 -36.11 36.62
CA GLU A 350 11.11 -35.08 37.50
C GLU A 350 10.09 -34.32 38.38
N PRO A 351 10.22 -34.38 39.72
CA PRO A 351 9.36 -33.66 40.65
C PRO A 351 9.72 -32.16 40.75
N ARG A 352 8.78 -31.29 40.37
CA ARG A 352 8.87 -29.84 40.59
C ARG A 352 8.85 -29.49 42.08
N ALA A 353 9.99 -29.08 42.60
CA ALA A 353 10.13 -28.49 43.92
C ALA A 353 10.15 -26.96 43.84
N GLY A 354 9.32 -26.30 44.67
CA GLY A 354 9.63 -24.98 45.20
C GLY A 354 8.85 -23.80 44.64
N ALA A 355 7.60 -23.63 45.10
CA ALA A 355 7.09 -22.28 45.36
C ALA A 355 7.78 -21.69 46.61
N PRO A 356 7.91 -20.36 46.72
CA PRO A 356 7.05 -19.69 47.69
C PRO A 356 6.51 -18.29 47.27
N ARG A 357 5.20 -18.15 47.45
CA ARG A 357 4.47 -17.13 48.25
C ARG A 357 4.83 -15.63 48.15
N SER A 358 3.86 -14.90 47.61
CA SER A 358 3.11 -13.76 48.20
C SER A 358 3.82 -12.48 48.68
N SER A 359 3.42 -11.34 48.08
CA SER A 359 3.03 -10.12 48.82
C SER A 359 2.07 -9.30 47.96
N GLN A 360 0.81 -9.11 48.38
CA GLN A 360 0.26 -7.82 48.85
C GLN A 360 0.58 -6.66 47.88
N GLY A 361 -0.36 -6.14 47.11
CA GLY A 361 -1.52 -5.40 47.62
C GLY A 361 -1.21 -3.91 47.54
N SER A 362 -1.65 -3.23 46.48
CA SER A 362 -1.68 -1.76 46.48
C SER A 362 -2.97 -1.26 45.83
N THR A 363 -3.71 -0.55 46.66
CA THR A 363 -5.01 0.06 46.43
C THR A 363 -4.89 1.30 45.57
N TRP A 364 -5.72 1.40 44.54
CA TRP A 364 -5.93 2.62 43.77
C TRP A 364 -6.57 3.70 44.65
N ARG A 365 -5.84 4.81 44.87
CA ARG A 365 -6.34 5.97 45.60
C ARG A 365 -6.82 7.03 44.61
N SER A 366 -8.13 7.17 44.53
CA SER A 366 -8.84 8.23 43.83
C SER A 366 -8.54 9.60 44.45
N GLY A 367 -7.93 10.51 43.68
CA GLY A 367 -7.71 11.91 44.05
C GLY A 367 -8.60 12.85 43.26
N LYS A 368 -9.63 13.40 43.92
CA LYS A 368 -10.44 14.54 43.44
C LYS A 368 -9.55 15.79 43.37
N PHE A 369 -9.42 16.41 42.19
CA PHE A 369 -8.98 17.79 42.08
C PHE A 369 -10.20 18.71 41.97
N ARG A 370 -10.33 19.62 42.95
CA ARG A 370 -11.26 20.77 42.92
C ARG A 370 -10.41 22.02 43.16
N GLY A 371 -10.44 22.92 42.17
CA GLY A 371 -10.46 24.39 42.29
C GLY A 371 -9.32 25.13 43.00
N ARG A 372 -8.69 26.05 42.27
CA ARG A 372 -8.91 27.49 42.48
C ARG A 372 -8.84 28.22 41.15
#